data_AF-A0AAF0L347-F1
#
_entry.id   AF-A0AAF0L347-F1
#
_cell.length_a   1.000
_cell.length_b   1.000
_cell.length_c   1.000
_cell.angle_alpha   90.00
_cell.angle_beta   90.00
_cell.angle_gamma   90.00
#
_symmetry.space_group_name_H-M   'P 1'
#
loop_
_entity.id
_entity.type
_entity.pdbx_description
1 polymer ?
#
loop_
_entity_poly.entity_id
_entity_poly.type
_entity_poly.pdbx_seq_one_letter_code
_entity_poly.pdbx_strand_id
1 'polypeptide(L)'
;MIDPRSPDSAVFVAPDGDVYVDRDGPGAATLRRWRDRYDPVAVRRRQRRTVWGRTLLALVTVALVAAAGLGVGVLVAGPSLRATTFGAGGALIGVWICIGTAFVVTSGGPRSTPGAVVPVPAEVLAAAPANASPADVWRWSVAVTAEADRRRTIGYETYVERPFMQEQADRAREQYAAVYRAYVETARELGLPLREPEIPLDVTD
;
A
#
# COMPACT_ATOMS: atom_id res chain seq x y z
N MET A 1 30.24 4.80 -4.28
CA MET A 1 28.94 5.33 -4.76
C MET A 1 28.22 4.15 -5.39
N ILE A 2 27.14 3.67 -4.78
CA ILE A 2 26.32 2.58 -5.36
C ILE A 2 25.85 3.08 -6.73
N ASP A 3 26.14 2.35 -7.80
CA ASP A 3 25.66 2.72 -9.14
C ASP A 3 24.21 2.22 -9.30
N PRO A 4 23.21 3.11 -9.24
CA PRO A 4 21.82 2.73 -9.35
C PRO A 4 21.43 2.27 -10.77
N ARG A 5 22.36 2.32 -11.73
CA ARG A 5 22.16 1.87 -13.11
C ARG A 5 22.72 0.47 -13.37
N SER A 6 23.40 -0.14 -12.40
CA SER A 6 23.85 -1.53 -12.53
C SER A 6 22.66 -2.49 -12.55
N PRO A 7 22.53 -3.37 -13.55
CA PRO A 7 21.42 -4.32 -13.68
C PRO A 7 21.35 -5.35 -12.53
N ASP A 8 22.43 -5.49 -11.75
CA ASP A 8 22.53 -6.38 -10.58
C ASP A 8 22.31 -5.64 -9.25
N SER A 9 21.98 -4.35 -9.30
CA SER A 9 21.70 -3.55 -8.11
C SER A 9 20.36 -3.94 -7.50
N ALA A 10 20.34 -4.40 -6.24
CA ALA A 10 19.11 -4.55 -5.44
C ALA A 10 18.40 -3.21 -5.16
N VAL A 11 19.04 -2.10 -5.55
CA VAL A 11 18.64 -0.72 -5.29
C VAL A 11 18.34 -0.01 -6.62
N PHE A 12 17.18 0.61 -6.74
CA PHE A 12 16.73 1.28 -7.96
C PHE A 12 16.37 2.72 -7.69
N VAL A 13 16.80 3.63 -8.56
CA VAL A 13 16.37 5.03 -8.51
C VAL A 13 15.17 5.20 -9.43
N ALA A 14 14.05 5.64 -8.87
CA ALA A 14 12.86 5.93 -9.64
C ALA A 14 12.93 7.32 -10.30
N PRO A 15 12.04 7.64 -11.26
CA PRO A 15 12.06 8.90 -11.99
C PRO A 15 11.81 10.15 -11.13
N ASP A 16 11.26 9.98 -9.93
CA ASP A 16 11.07 11.03 -8.91
C ASP A 16 12.36 11.35 -8.12
N GLY A 17 13.42 10.56 -8.31
CA GLY A 17 14.70 10.70 -7.62
C GLY A 17 14.81 9.88 -6.34
N ASP A 18 13.72 9.21 -5.92
CA ASP A 18 13.72 8.38 -4.72
C ASP A 18 14.36 7.01 -4.99
N VAL A 19 14.92 6.43 -3.93
CA VAL A 19 15.64 5.17 -3.97
C VAL A 19 14.74 4.06 -3.42
N TYR A 20 14.71 2.92 -4.10
CA TYR A 20 13.82 1.80 -3.79
C TYR A 20 14.56 0.47 -3.78
N VAL A 21 14.06 -0.48 -2.98
CA VAL A 21 14.52 -1.88 -2.95
C VAL A 21 13.35 -2.84 -3.17
N ASP A 22 13.61 -4.05 -3.67
CA ASP A 22 12.60 -5.13 -3.71
C ASP A 22 12.33 -5.61 -2.28
N ARG A 23 11.06 -5.78 -1.91
CA ARG A 23 10.70 -6.27 -0.58
C ARG A 23 11.21 -7.70 -0.34
N ASP A 24 11.14 -8.56 -1.35
CA ASP A 24 11.46 -9.98 -1.22
C ASP A 24 12.96 -10.28 -1.37
N GLY A 25 13.78 -9.24 -1.53
CA GLY A 25 15.20 -9.33 -1.76
C GLY A 25 15.57 -9.33 -3.25
N PRO A 26 16.86 -9.17 -3.57
CA PRO A 26 17.34 -9.15 -4.95
C PRO A 26 17.16 -10.52 -5.61
N GLY A 27 16.45 -10.56 -6.73
CA GLY A 27 16.29 -11.77 -7.53
C GLY A 27 16.00 -11.47 -9.00
N ALA A 28 15.91 -12.53 -9.81
CA ALA A 28 15.68 -12.40 -11.25
C ALA A 28 14.37 -11.68 -11.63
N ALA A 29 13.38 -11.67 -10.73
CA ALA A 29 12.10 -10.99 -10.93
C ALA A 29 12.14 -9.51 -10.53
N THR A 30 13.16 -9.05 -9.81
CA THR A 30 13.22 -7.71 -9.22
C THR A 30 13.19 -6.61 -10.27
N LEU A 31 14.01 -6.73 -11.31
CA LEU A 31 14.02 -5.77 -12.42
C LEU A 31 12.66 -5.69 -13.13
N ARG A 32 11.96 -6.83 -13.27
CA ARG A 32 10.63 -6.90 -13.87
C ARG A 32 9.59 -6.21 -13.00
N ARG A 33 9.58 -6.48 -11.69
CA ARG A 33 8.67 -5.85 -10.73
C ARG A 33 8.85 -4.34 -10.66
N TRP A 34 10.11 -3.87 -10.71
CA TRP A 34 10.43 -2.45 -10.76
C TRP A 34 9.93 -1.80 -12.06
N ARG A 35 10.23 -2.40 -13.22
CA ARG A 35 9.74 -1.90 -14.53
C ARG A 35 8.22 -1.88 -14.58
N ASP A 36 7.55 -2.93 -14.12
CA ASP A 36 6.08 -2.99 -14.10
C ASP A 36 5.44 -1.86 -13.25
N ARG A 37 6.17 -1.32 -12.26
CA ARG A 37 5.68 -0.29 -11.36
C ARG A 37 6.08 1.13 -11.75
N TYR A 38 7.27 1.33 -12.32
CA TYR A 38 7.83 2.66 -12.57
C TYR A 38 8.20 2.95 -14.03
N ASP A 39 8.09 1.99 -14.96
CA ASP A 39 8.25 2.29 -16.39
C ASP A 39 7.11 3.24 -16.83
N PRO A 40 7.41 4.48 -17.24
CA PRO A 40 6.40 5.47 -17.59
C PRO A 40 5.48 4.99 -18.73
N VAL A 41 5.97 4.12 -19.63
CA VAL A 41 5.16 3.56 -20.71
C VAL A 41 4.20 2.51 -20.18
N ALA A 42 4.67 1.61 -19.31
CA ALA A 42 3.84 0.58 -18.68
C ALA A 42 2.78 1.19 -17.74
N VAL A 43 3.18 2.17 -16.94
CA VAL A 43 2.30 2.92 -16.02
C VAL A 43 1.23 3.67 -16.80
N ARG A 44 1.57 4.41 -17.86
CA ARG A 44 0.58 5.11 -18.70
C ARG A 44 -0.41 4.16 -19.35
N ARG A 45 0.03 2.99 -19.84
CA ARG A 45 -0.86 1.98 -20.43
C ARG A 45 -1.81 1.39 -19.39
N ARG A 46 -1.31 1.08 -18.20
CA ARG A 46 -2.12 0.52 -17.11
C ARG A 46 -3.11 1.55 -16.56
N GLN A 47 -2.67 2.78 -16.34
CA GLN A 47 -3.53 3.88 -15.90
C GLN A 47 -4.64 4.13 -16.92
N ARG A 48 -4.33 4.14 -18.22
CA ARG A 48 -5.34 4.19 -19.29
C ARG A 48 -6.32 3.03 -19.17
N ARG A 49 -5.86 1.77 -19.10
CA ARG A 49 -6.75 0.60 -18.97
C ARG A 49 -7.64 0.65 -17.73
N THR A 50 -7.11 1.08 -16.59
CA THR A 50 -7.88 1.20 -15.35
C THR A 50 -8.90 2.33 -15.44
N VAL A 51 -8.54 3.47 -16.02
CA VAL A 51 -9.48 4.59 -16.26
C VAL A 51 -10.57 4.17 -17.24
N TRP A 52 -10.21 3.52 -18.36
CA TRP A 52 -11.18 2.97 -19.32
C TRP A 52 -12.08 1.92 -18.68
N GLY A 53 -11.53 0.99 -17.89
CA GLY A 53 -12.31 -0.02 -17.18
C GLY A 53 -13.29 0.61 -16.17
N ARG A 54 -12.84 1.60 -15.40
CA ARG A 54 -13.68 2.31 -14.43
C ARG A 54 -14.77 3.16 -15.10
N THR A 55 -14.44 3.83 -16.19
CA THR A 55 -15.43 4.62 -16.96
C THR A 55 -16.47 3.72 -17.59
N LEU A 56 -16.06 2.59 -18.17
CA LEU A 56 -16.99 1.61 -18.75
C LEU A 56 -17.89 0.98 -17.66
N LEU A 57 -17.31 0.62 -16.51
CA LEU A 57 -18.08 0.14 -15.36
C LEU A 57 -19.07 1.19 -14.86
N ALA A 58 -18.66 2.45 -14.74
CA ALA A 58 -19.54 3.54 -14.31
C ALA A 58 -20.70 3.74 -15.30
N LEU A 59 -20.43 3.71 -16.61
CA LEU A 59 -21.46 3.81 -17.64
C LEU A 59 -22.46 2.66 -17.57
N VAL A 60 -21.98 1.43 -17.36
CA VAL A 60 -22.85 0.25 -17.20
C VAL A 60 -23.72 0.37 -15.94
N THR A 61 -23.14 0.79 -14.81
CA THR A 61 -23.90 0.99 -13.56
C THR A 61 -24.97 2.06 -13.72
N VAL A 62 -24.63 3.22 -14.30
CA VAL A 62 -25.61 4.30 -14.54
C VAL A 62 -26.71 3.82 -15.49
N ALA A 63 -26.35 3.12 -16.56
CA ALA A 63 -27.32 2.58 -17.51
C ALA A 63 -28.28 1.56 -16.86
N LEU A 64 -27.77 0.67 -16.00
CA LEU A 64 -28.57 -0.32 -15.28
C LEU A 64 -29.55 0.33 -14.30
N VAL A 65 -29.08 1.30 -13.50
CA VAL A 65 -29.96 1.99 -12.53
C VAL A 65 -30.98 2.88 -13.25
N ALA A 66 -30.60 3.52 -14.36
CA ALA A 66 -31.54 4.26 -15.21
C ALA A 66 -32.60 3.34 -15.84
N ALA A 67 -32.21 2.19 -16.36
CA ALA A 67 -33.13 1.20 -16.94
C ALA A 67 -34.09 0.65 -15.88
N ALA A 68 -33.60 0.36 -14.68
CA ALA A 68 -34.44 -0.06 -13.55
C ALA A 68 -35.45 1.03 -13.15
N GLY A 69 -35.00 2.29 -13.04
CA GLY A 69 -35.87 3.42 -12.75
C GLY A 69 -36.94 3.64 -13.82
N LEU A 70 -36.59 3.47 -15.09
CA LEU A 70 -37.52 3.57 -16.21
C LEU A 70 -38.55 2.43 -16.20
N GLY A 71 -38.12 1.19 -15.94
CA GLY A 71 -39.01 0.04 -15.80
C GLY A 71 -40.05 0.22 -14.68
N VAL A 72 -39.64 0.72 -13.51
CA VAL A 72 -40.55 1.07 -12.42
C VAL A 72 -41.50 2.20 -12.83
N GLY A 73 -40.99 3.23 -13.52
CA GLY A 73 -41.80 4.34 -14.01
C GLY A 73 -42.88 3.92 -15.00
N VAL A 74 -42.57 3.00 -15.92
CA VAL A 74 -43.54 2.44 -16.88
C VAL A 74 -44.59 1.59 -16.17
N LEU A 75 -44.19 0.79 -15.17
CA LEU A 75 -45.11 -0.05 -14.41
C LEU A 75 -46.13 0.77 -13.60
N VAL A 76 -45.69 1.88 -13.00
CA VAL A 76 -46.52 2.69 -12.09
C VAL A 76 -47.31 3.78 -12.82
N ALA A 77 -46.73 4.40 -13.85
CA ALA A 77 -47.29 5.60 -14.49
C ALA A 77 -47.62 5.43 -15.98
N GLY A 78 -47.45 4.23 -16.54
CA GLY A 78 -47.61 3.96 -17.97
C GLY A 78 -46.54 4.66 -18.84
N PRO A 79 -46.57 4.47 -20.17
CA PRO A 79 -45.59 5.03 -21.10
C PRO A 79 -45.83 6.52 -21.32
N SER A 80 -45.53 7.34 -20.33
CA SER A 80 -45.73 8.79 -20.32
C SER A 80 -44.43 9.54 -19.98
N LEU A 81 -44.40 10.86 -20.17
CA LEU A 81 -43.31 11.76 -19.73
C LEU A 81 -42.94 11.59 -18.24
N ARG A 82 -43.84 11.02 -17.43
CA ARG A 82 -43.58 10.69 -16.02
C ARG A 82 -42.66 9.48 -15.85
N ALA A 83 -42.70 8.50 -16.75
CA ALA A 83 -41.80 7.34 -16.74
C ALA A 83 -40.34 7.75 -17.02
N THR A 84 -40.13 8.73 -17.89
CA THR A 84 -38.79 9.29 -18.16
C THR A 84 -38.19 10.03 -16.96
N THR A 85 -39.01 10.66 -16.11
CA THR A 85 -38.54 11.26 -14.84
C THR A 85 -38.04 10.22 -13.84
N PHE A 86 -38.67 9.04 -13.77
CA PHE A 86 -38.17 7.95 -12.94
C PHE A 86 -36.85 7.36 -13.47
N GLY A 87 -36.70 7.26 -14.80
CA GLY A 87 -35.43 6.91 -15.44
C GLY A 87 -34.31 7.93 -15.17
N ALA A 88 -34.62 9.23 -15.24
CA ALA A 88 -33.68 10.30 -14.89
C ALA A 88 -33.28 10.28 -13.41
N GLY A 89 -34.23 10.00 -12.51
CA GLY A 89 -33.96 9.76 -11.09
C GLY A 89 -33.03 8.57 -10.86
N GLY A 90 -33.26 7.47 -11.56
CA GLY A 90 -32.37 6.30 -11.55
C GLY A 90 -30.95 6.63 -12.02
N ALA A 91 -30.81 7.40 -13.11
CA ALA A 91 -29.51 7.84 -13.59
C ALA A 91 -28.75 8.68 -12.55
N LEU A 92 -29.44 9.62 -11.88
CA LEU A 92 -28.86 10.44 -10.81
C LEU A 92 -28.40 9.59 -9.62
N ILE A 93 -29.20 8.61 -9.20
CA ILE A 93 -28.82 7.67 -8.13
C ILE A 93 -27.58 6.86 -8.55
N GLY A 94 -27.54 6.37 -9.79
CA GLY A 94 -26.38 5.67 -10.34
C GLY A 94 -25.11 6.51 -10.32
N VAL A 95 -25.20 7.79 -10.69
CA VAL A 95 -24.08 8.75 -10.62
C VAL A 95 -23.61 8.95 -9.17
N TRP A 96 -24.54 9.11 -8.21
CA TRP A 96 -24.18 9.23 -6.80
C TRP A 96 -23.51 7.98 -6.23
N ILE A 97 -23.94 6.78 -6.64
CA ILE A 97 -23.27 5.51 -6.30
C ILE A 97 -21.84 5.49 -6.86
N CYS A 98 -21.64 5.91 -8.11
CA CYS A 98 -20.31 6.01 -8.71
C CYS A 98 -19.41 7.03 -7.99
N ILE A 99 -19.94 8.19 -7.61
CA ILE A 99 -19.21 9.21 -6.84
C ILE A 99 -18.87 8.68 -5.45
N GLY A 100 -19.82 8.07 -4.75
CA GLY A 100 -19.61 7.52 -3.41
C GLY A 100 -18.59 6.38 -3.40
N THR A 101 -18.66 5.47 -4.37
CA THR A 101 -17.67 4.39 -4.51
C THR A 101 -16.29 4.91 -4.90
N ALA A 102 -16.20 5.89 -5.81
CA ALA A 102 -14.94 6.56 -6.13
C ALA A 102 -14.37 7.23 -4.87
N PHE A 103 -15.20 7.96 -4.11
CA PHE A 103 -14.81 8.61 -2.86
C PHE A 103 -14.33 7.60 -1.82
N VAL A 104 -15.01 6.48 -1.60
CA VAL A 104 -14.55 5.43 -0.66
C VAL A 104 -13.22 4.83 -1.11
N VAL A 105 -13.02 4.62 -2.41
CA VAL A 105 -11.79 4.06 -2.97
C VAL A 105 -10.63 5.06 -2.91
N THR A 106 -10.87 6.36 -3.05
CA THR A 106 -9.84 7.41 -3.00
C THR A 106 -9.56 7.91 -1.58
N SER A 107 -10.56 7.85 -0.69
CA SER A 107 -10.47 8.34 0.71
C SER A 107 -10.01 7.26 1.68
N GLY A 108 -10.05 5.99 1.27
CA GLY A 108 -9.21 4.97 1.87
C GLY A 108 -7.76 5.34 1.57
N GLY A 109 -7.13 6.13 2.45
CA GLY A 109 -5.70 6.42 2.41
C GLY A 109 -4.94 5.12 2.12
N PRO A 110 -3.84 5.18 1.34
CA PRO A 110 -3.25 4.03 0.67
C PRO A 110 -3.16 2.87 1.65
N ARG A 111 -4.13 1.95 1.57
CA ARG A 111 -4.05 0.70 2.32
C ARG A 111 -2.81 0.08 1.75
N SER A 112 -1.78 0.05 2.59
CA SER A 112 -0.48 -0.57 2.44
C SER A 112 -0.69 -2.03 2.06
N THR A 113 -1.10 -2.26 0.82
CA THR A 113 -0.79 -3.49 0.13
C THR A 113 0.72 -3.43 0.05
N PRO A 114 1.47 -4.33 0.70
CA PRO A 114 2.91 -4.35 0.63
C PRO A 114 3.34 -4.19 -0.83
N GLY A 115 3.87 -3.03 -1.19
CA GLY A 115 4.45 -2.85 -2.50
C GLY A 115 5.57 -3.87 -2.61
N ALA A 116 5.63 -4.61 -3.70
CA ALA A 116 6.78 -5.48 -3.99
C ALA A 116 8.10 -4.69 -4.04
N VAL A 117 8.02 -3.36 -4.11
CA VAL A 117 9.13 -2.42 -4.08
C VAL A 117 8.85 -1.39 -2.98
N VAL A 118 9.80 -1.18 -2.07
CA VAL A 118 9.68 -0.35 -0.86
C VAL A 118 10.70 0.80 -0.94
N PRO A 119 10.34 2.04 -0.58
CA PRO A 119 11.30 3.13 -0.54
C PRO A 119 12.36 2.87 0.51
N VAL A 120 13.62 3.17 0.20
CA VAL A 120 14.71 3.11 1.17
C VAL A 120 14.51 4.25 2.17
N PRO A 121 14.46 3.98 3.48
CA PRO A 121 14.32 5.02 4.49
C PRO A 121 15.43 6.06 4.39
N ALA A 122 15.10 7.33 4.59
CA ALA A 122 16.06 8.44 4.52
C ALA A 122 17.26 8.24 5.48
N GLU A 123 17.02 7.66 6.65
CA GLU A 123 18.05 7.33 7.64
C GLU A 123 19.07 6.32 7.08
N VAL A 124 18.60 5.30 6.35
CA VAL A 124 19.47 4.32 5.69
C VAL A 124 20.22 4.98 4.55
N LEU A 125 19.58 5.85 3.75
CA LEU A 125 20.28 6.57 2.67
C LEU A 125 21.36 7.52 3.19
N ALA A 126 21.12 8.15 4.35
CA ALA A 126 22.07 9.08 4.96
C ALA A 126 23.24 8.37 5.63
N ALA A 127 23.01 7.22 6.25
CA ALA A 127 24.00 6.50 7.05
C ALA A 127 24.73 5.39 6.28
N ALA A 128 24.16 4.88 5.18
CA ALA A 128 24.77 3.77 4.45
C ALA A 128 26.14 4.14 3.88
N PRO A 129 27.18 3.31 4.09
CA PRO A 129 28.49 3.55 3.53
C PRO A 129 28.44 3.50 2.00
N ALA A 130 29.27 4.31 1.33
CA ALA A 130 29.22 4.49 -0.12
C ALA A 130 29.55 3.22 -0.92
N ASN A 131 30.10 2.19 -0.27
CA ASN A 131 30.42 0.86 -0.79
C ASN A 131 29.54 -0.25 -0.21
N ALA A 132 28.42 0.09 0.46
CA ALA A 132 27.49 -0.89 0.99
C ALA A 132 26.99 -1.83 -0.12
N SER A 133 26.90 -3.13 0.20
CA SER A 133 26.34 -4.08 -0.74
C SER A 133 24.83 -3.81 -0.92
N PRO A 134 24.25 -4.09 -2.10
CA PRO A 134 22.81 -3.95 -2.29
C PRO A 134 21.99 -4.84 -1.34
N ALA A 135 22.54 -5.98 -0.92
CA ALA A 135 21.91 -6.87 0.06
C ALA A 135 21.87 -6.24 1.47
N ASP A 136 22.91 -5.51 1.86
CA ASP A 136 22.94 -4.78 3.13
C ASP A 136 21.93 -3.64 3.13
N VAL A 137 21.89 -2.84 2.06
CA VAL A 137 20.90 -1.75 1.93
C VAL A 137 19.48 -2.30 1.98
N TRP A 138 19.22 -3.43 1.32
CA TRP A 138 17.95 -4.14 1.44
C TRP A 138 17.65 -4.54 2.89
N ARG A 139 18.56 -5.28 3.54
CA ARG A 139 18.39 -5.76 4.93
C ARG A 139 18.09 -4.60 5.89
N TRP A 140 18.87 -3.52 5.81
CA TRP A 140 18.68 -2.34 6.64
C TRP A 140 17.34 -1.66 6.38
N SER A 141 16.97 -1.47 5.12
CA SER A 141 15.70 -0.84 4.76
C SER A 141 14.50 -1.66 5.23
N VAL A 142 14.55 -2.98 5.13
CA VAL A 142 13.49 -3.87 5.60
C VAL A 142 13.38 -3.83 7.12
N ALA A 143 14.49 -3.87 7.85
CA ALA A 143 14.47 -3.80 9.31
C ALA A 143 13.90 -2.47 9.82
N VAL A 144 14.35 -1.34 9.27
CA VAL A 144 13.88 0.00 9.65
C VAL A 144 12.39 0.20 9.31
N THR A 145 11.95 -0.24 8.12
CA THR A 145 10.53 -0.12 7.73
C THR A 145 9.63 -1.05 8.53
N ALA A 146 10.06 -2.28 8.79
CA ALA A 146 9.30 -3.25 9.58
C ALA A 146 9.09 -2.77 11.03
N GLU A 147 10.11 -2.19 11.66
CA GLU A 147 9.98 -1.60 12.99
C GLU A 147 9.00 -0.43 12.97
N ALA A 148 9.17 0.52 12.06
CA ALA A 148 8.32 1.70 11.95
C ALA A 148 6.84 1.34 11.71
N ASP A 149 6.57 0.30 10.90
CA ASP A 149 5.23 -0.18 10.63
C ASP A 149 4.62 -0.87 11.86
N ARG A 150 5.37 -1.77 12.52
CA ARG A 150 4.88 -2.48 13.72
C ARG A 150 4.66 -1.55 14.89
N ARG A 151 5.51 -0.54 15.06
CA ARG A 151 5.38 0.48 16.10
C ARG A 151 4.01 1.15 16.12
N ARG A 152 3.40 1.35 14.94
CA ARG A 152 2.10 2.03 14.81
C ARG A 152 0.93 1.22 15.37
N THR A 153 1.02 -0.11 15.36
CA THR A 153 -0.10 -0.98 15.72
C THR A 153 0.13 -1.78 16.99
N ILE A 154 1.39 -1.98 17.40
CA ILE A 154 1.76 -2.89 18.49
C ILE A 154 1.06 -2.55 19.82
N GLY A 155 0.92 -1.26 20.15
CA GLY A 155 0.25 -0.84 21.39
C GLY A 155 -1.20 -1.35 21.49
N TYR A 156 -1.92 -1.40 20.37
CA TYR A 156 -3.28 -1.95 20.31
C TYR A 156 -3.29 -3.47 20.28
N GLU A 157 -2.34 -4.09 19.57
CA GLU A 157 -2.25 -5.54 19.44
C GLU A 157 -1.87 -6.23 20.77
N THR A 158 -1.16 -5.52 21.65
CA THR A 158 -0.80 -6.03 22.99
C THR A 158 -1.80 -5.68 24.09
N TYR A 159 -2.88 -4.96 23.76
CA TYR A 159 -3.88 -4.59 24.75
C TYR A 159 -4.80 -5.78 25.07
N VAL A 160 -4.86 -6.17 26.35
CA VAL A 160 -5.64 -7.32 26.82
C VAL A 160 -6.82 -6.84 27.66
N GLU A 161 -8.02 -6.89 27.08
CA GLU A 161 -9.27 -6.63 27.82
C GLU A 161 -9.85 -7.88 28.48
N ARG A 162 -9.60 -9.04 27.87
CA ARG A 162 -10.23 -10.32 28.24
C ARG A 162 -9.19 -11.43 28.27
N PRO A 163 -9.29 -12.40 29.20
CA PRO A 163 -8.28 -13.45 29.36
C PRO A 163 -7.95 -14.25 28.09
N PHE A 164 -8.92 -14.48 27.19
CA PHE A 164 -8.66 -15.23 25.96
C PHE A 164 -7.80 -14.48 24.93
N MET A 165 -7.61 -13.16 25.09
CA MET A 165 -6.78 -12.34 24.21
C MET A 165 -5.30 -12.39 24.59
N GLN A 166 -4.96 -12.99 25.74
CA GLN A 166 -3.59 -13.04 26.25
C GLN A 166 -2.63 -13.69 25.26
N GLU A 167 -2.99 -14.85 24.69
CA GLU A 167 -2.14 -15.56 23.74
C GLU A 167 -1.89 -14.74 22.45
N GLN A 168 -2.89 -13.97 22.01
CA GLN A 168 -2.74 -13.08 20.86
C GLN A 168 -1.79 -11.92 21.15
N ALA A 169 -1.92 -11.31 22.33
CA ALA A 169 -1.05 -10.23 22.78
C ALA A 169 0.40 -10.70 22.96
N ASP A 170 0.61 -11.89 23.53
CA ASP A 170 1.93 -12.48 23.71
C ASP A 170 2.59 -12.75 22.35
N ARG A 171 1.85 -13.33 21.40
CA ARG A 171 2.34 -13.55 20.03
C ARG A 171 2.67 -12.24 19.31
N ALA A 172 1.88 -11.18 19.49
CA ALA A 172 2.16 -9.87 18.94
C ALA A 172 3.45 -9.28 19.53
N ARG A 173 3.65 -9.43 20.85
CA ARG A 173 4.86 -9.00 21.56
C ARG A 173 6.10 -9.76 21.08
N GLU A 174 6.02 -11.07 20.90
CA GLU A 174 7.11 -11.89 20.35
C GLU A 174 7.49 -11.46 18.92
N GLN A 175 6.50 -11.20 18.07
CA GLN A 175 6.74 -10.71 16.71
C GLN A 175 7.40 -9.33 16.72
N TYR A 176 6.95 -8.41 17.58
CA TYR A 176 7.59 -7.11 17.72
C TYR A 176 9.01 -7.21 18.27
N ALA A 177 9.26 -8.09 19.24
CA ALA A 177 10.61 -8.35 19.76
C ALA A 177 11.57 -8.81 18.66
N ALA A 178 11.14 -9.73 17.79
CA ALA A 178 11.96 -10.18 16.67
C ALA A 178 12.28 -9.05 15.68
N VAL A 179 11.29 -8.22 15.32
CA VAL A 179 11.47 -7.06 14.45
C VAL A 179 12.39 -6.03 15.08
N TYR A 180 12.20 -5.75 16.37
CA TYR A 180 13.00 -4.76 17.09
C TYR A 180 14.47 -5.20 17.23
N ARG A 181 14.76 -6.50 17.43
CA ARG A 181 16.14 -7.02 17.40
C ARG A 181 16.83 -6.79 16.04
N ALA A 182 16.13 -7.05 14.94
CA ALA A 182 16.67 -6.78 13.60
C ALA A 182 16.92 -5.29 13.36
N TYR A 183 16.06 -4.42 13.90
CA TYR A 183 16.27 -2.97 13.90
C TYR A 183 17.49 -2.56 14.73
N VAL A 184 17.66 -3.11 15.93
CA VAL A 184 18.83 -2.82 16.80
C VAL A 184 20.13 -3.20 16.09
N GLU A 185 20.19 -4.38 15.48
CA GLU A 185 21.35 -4.82 14.69
C GLU A 185 21.64 -3.86 13.54
N THR A 186 20.62 -3.51 12.76
CA THR A 186 20.72 -2.52 11.68
C THR A 186 21.18 -1.15 12.16
N ALA A 187 20.63 -0.66 13.26
CA ALA A 187 20.98 0.62 13.83
C ALA A 187 22.44 0.64 14.30
N ARG A 188 22.92 -0.46 14.90
CA ARG A 188 24.32 -0.61 15.30
C ARG A 188 25.26 -0.62 14.10
N GLU A 189 24.92 -1.35 13.03
CA GLU A 189 25.73 -1.42 11.82
C GLU A 189 25.82 -0.07 11.09
N LEU A 190 24.73 0.70 11.08
CA LEU A 190 24.65 2.01 10.45
C LEU A 190 25.08 3.17 11.36
N GLY A 191 25.34 2.91 12.64
CA GLY A 191 25.60 3.96 13.64
C GLY A 191 24.42 4.90 13.86
N LEU A 192 23.18 4.43 13.67
CA LEU A 192 21.96 5.19 13.91
C LEU A 192 21.67 5.30 15.41
N PRO A 193 21.07 6.40 15.87
CA PRO A 193 20.63 6.52 17.25
C PRO A 193 19.55 5.46 17.54
N LEU A 194 19.77 4.65 18.57
CA LEU A 194 18.80 3.63 18.95
C LEU A 194 17.56 4.28 19.55
N ARG A 195 16.39 3.84 19.09
CA ARG A 195 15.10 4.28 19.62
C ARG A 195 14.66 3.31 20.69
N GLU A 196 14.09 3.81 21.77
CA GLU A 196 13.44 2.95 22.76
C GLU A 196 12.28 2.15 22.14
N PRO A 197 12.08 0.89 22.56
CA PRO A 197 10.98 0.08 22.07
C PRO A 197 9.64 0.69 22.53
N GLU A 198 8.61 0.58 21.68
CA GLU A 198 7.29 1.21 21.95
C GLU A 198 6.54 0.54 23.10
N ILE A 199 6.78 -0.75 23.30
CA ILE A 199 6.29 -1.51 24.44
C ILE A 199 7.50 -2.04 25.20
N PRO A 200 7.39 -2.30 26.52
CA PRO A 200 8.45 -2.97 27.25
C PRO A 200 8.73 -4.32 26.59
N LEU A 201 9.98 -4.58 26.24
CA LEU A 201 10.40 -5.84 25.66
C LEU A 201 11.46 -6.46 26.56
N ASP A 202 11.33 -7.75 26.81
CA ASP A 202 12.39 -8.54 27.46
C ASP A 202 13.43 -8.90 26.39
N VAL A 203 14.15 -7.88 25.92
CA VAL A 203 15.29 -8.07 25.01
C VAL A 203 16.51 -7.98 25.90
N THR A 204 16.98 -9.14 26.36
CA THR A 204 18.26 -9.26 27.05
C THR A 204 19.35 -8.66 26.17
N ASP A 205 20.16 -7.77 26.76
CA ASP A 205 21.27 -7.06 26.13
C ASP A 205 22.33 -7.99 25.49
#